data_AF-A0A644YD32-F1
#
_entry.id   AF-A0A644YD32-F1
#
_cell.length_a   1.000
_cell.length_b   1.000
_cell.length_c   1.000
_cell.angle_alpha   90.00
_cell.angle_beta   90.00
_cell.angle_gamma   90.00
#
_symmetry.space_group_name_H-M   'P 1'
#
loop_
_entity.id
_entity.type
_entity.pdbx_description
1 polymer ?
#
loop_
_entity_poly.entity_id
_entity_poly.type
_entity_poly.pdbx_seq_one_letter_code
_entity_poly.pdbx_strand_id
1 'polypeptide(L)'
;MTAHHDHLLGDTNHEFAEDDGSAPDGLRDLMAAAGTGDQRAYLDAVVELCLSRLLVPIVSSGENLHPEGPDPDRHAEMSAVLLQQADGAKAMLAFTGVDALAAWNPKARPIPATLDRVAEAAVMSGAGTLLIDLQGPVPMALEEPLLTNLGRGRRLVRLEDGFGWLATRDEEAGENGAEPGHHHHDHDHEHH
;
A
#
# COMPACT_ATOMS: atom_id res chain seq x y z
N MET A 1 7.19 21.47 1.42
CA MET A 1 7.93 20.29 1.93
C MET A 1 7.41 19.06 1.20
N THR A 2 7.71 18.95 -0.10
CA THR A 2 7.04 18.00 -1.01
C THR A 2 8.12 17.24 -1.78
N ALA A 3 8.88 16.39 -1.09
CA ALA A 3 9.98 15.62 -1.69
C ALA A 3 10.19 14.25 -1.02
N HIS A 4 9.19 13.71 -0.32
CA HIS A 4 9.32 12.44 0.40
C HIS A 4 8.62 11.25 -0.27
N HIS A 5 7.66 11.45 -1.19
CA HIS A 5 6.94 10.34 -1.82
C HIS A 5 7.76 9.63 -2.91
N ASP A 6 8.55 10.38 -3.68
CA ASP A 6 9.24 9.87 -4.87
C ASP A 6 10.37 8.89 -4.54
N HIS A 7 10.95 9.01 -3.34
CA HIS A 7 12.06 8.15 -2.93
C HIS A 7 11.62 6.74 -2.50
N LEU A 8 10.40 6.59 -1.95
CA LEU A 8 9.94 5.32 -1.37
C LEU A 8 9.74 4.22 -2.44
N LEU A 9 9.26 4.62 -3.62
CA LEU A 9 9.08 3.72 -4.77
C LEU A 9 10.31 3.72 -5.70
N GLY A 10 11.15 4.76 -5.66
CA GLY A 10 12.35 4.85 -6.50
C GLY A 10 13.43 3.81 -6.15
N ASP A 11 13.58 3.48 -4.86
CA ASP A 11 14.64 2.57 -4.38
C ASP A 11 14.36 1.07 -4.69
N THR A 12 13.11 0.67 -4.96
CA THR A 12 12.73 -0.73 -5.19
C THR A 12 13.12 -1.25 -6.58
N ASN A 13 13.45 -0.37 -7.53
CA ASN A 13 13.69 -0.76 -8.92
C ASN A 13 14.89 -1.73 -9.09
N HIS A 14 15.87 -1.71 -8.18
CA HIS A 14 16.97 -2.69 -8.20
C HIS A 14 16.56 -4.08 -7.70
N GLU A 15 15.59 -4.17 -6.78
CA GLU A 15 15.11 -5.44 -6.22
C GLU A 15 14.37 -6.29 -7.26
N PHE A 16 13.76 -5.62 -8.25
CA PHE A 16 12.93 -6.24 -9.28
C PHE A 16 13.56 -6.14 -10.69
N ALA A 17 14.89 -6.06 -10.78
CA ALA A 17 15.57 -5.82 -12.06
C ALA A 17 15.35 -6.92 -13.12
N GLU A 18 15.08 -8.16 -12.69
CA GLU A 18 14.78 -9.30 -13.59
C GLU A 18 13.27 -9.58 -13.72
N ASP A 19 12.42 -8.74 -13.12
CA ASP A 19 10.97 -8.91 -13.22
C ASP A 19 10.47 -8.55 -14.63
N ASP A 20 9.74 -9.47 -15.25
CA ASP A 20 9.22 -9.31 -16.61
C ASP A 20 7.88 -8.54 -16.67
N GLY A 21 7.37 -8.13 -15.51
CA GLY A 21 6.12 -7.39 -15.35
C GLY A 21 4.87 -8.24 -15.50
N SER A 22 4.97 -9.55 -15.70
CA SER A 22 3.80 -10.45 -15.76
C SER A 22 3.11 -10.55 -14.40
N ALA A 23 1.82 -10.84 -14.40
CA ALA A 23 1.09 -11.07 -13.16
C ALA A 23 1.54 -12.40 -12.53
N PRO A 24 1.76 -12.44 -11.19
CA PRO A 24 2.10 -13.67 -10.50
C PRO A 24 1.09 -14.80 -10.77
N ASP A 25 1.61 -16.02 -10.97
CA ASP A 25 0.81 -17.21 -11.25
C ASP A 25 -0.25 -17.44 -10.16
N GLY A 26 -1.50 -17.65 -10.54
CA GLY A 26 -2.61 -17.95 -9.63
C GLY A 26 -3.14 -16.76 -8.82
N LEU A 27 -2.43 -15.63 -8.75
CA LEU A 27 -2.89 -14.45 -7.99
C LEU A 27 -4.26 -13.95 -8.47
N ARG A 28 -4.44 -13.84 -9.79
CA ARG A 28 -5.71 -13.36 -10.36
C ARG A 28 -6.87 -14.33 -10.13
N ASP A 29 -6.60 -15.63 -10.00
CA ASP A 29 -7.63 -16.62 -9.66
C ASP A 29 -8.10 -16.44 -8.21
N LEU A 30 -7.17 -16.17 -7.28
CA LEU A 30 -7.50 -15.83 -5.89
C LEU A 30 -8.29 -14.51 -5.81
N MET A 31 -7.87 -13.49 -6.56
CA MET A 31 -8.63 -12.23 -6.65
C MET A 31 -10.04 -12.45 -7.24
N ALA A 32 -10.19 -13.34 -8.22
CA ALA A 32 -11.49 -13.65 -8.81
C ALA A 32 -12.40 -14.36 -7.80
N ALA A 33 -11.84 -15.28 -7.00
CA ALA A 33 -12.54 -15.93 -5.90
C ALA A 33 -12.97 -14.91 -4.83
N ALA A 34 -12.12 -13.93 -4.49
CA ALA A 34 -12.46 -12.85 -3.56
C ALA A 34 -13.67 -12.03 -4.02
N GLY A 35 -13.82 -11.80 -5.32
CA GLY A 35 -14.94 -11.08 -5.92
C GLY A 35 -16.32 -11.76 -5.74
N THR A 36 -16.37 -12.99 -5.24
CA THR A 36 -17.63 -13.71 -4.95
C THR A 36 -18.29 -13.29 -3.64
N GLY A 37 -17.59 -12.49 -2.82
CA GLY A 37 -18.07 -12.03 -1.51
C GLY A 37 -17.72 -12.95 -0.33
N ASP A 38 -16.95 -14.02 -0.55
CA ASP A 38 -16.40 -14.85 0.53
C ASP A 38 -15.23 -14.12 1.21
N GLN A 39 -15.43 -13.80 2.50
CA GLN A 39 -14.42 -13.12 3.33
C GLN A 39 -13.10 -13.89 3.42
N ARG A 40 -13.14 -15.22 3.46
CA ARG A 40 -11.93 -16.04 3.52
C ARG A 40 -11.18 -15.99 2.19
N ALA A 41 -11.90 -16.08 1.07
CA ALA A 41 -11.30 -15.93 -0.26
C ALA A 41 -10.69 -14.54 -0.44
N TYR A 42 -11.34 -13.49 0.06
CA TYR A 42 -10.78 -12.14 0.10
C TYR A 42 -9.46 -12.08 0.87
N LEU A 43 -9.43 -12.59 2.10
CA LEU A 43 -8.20 -12.58 2.90
C LEU A 43 -7.10 -13.47 2.31
N ASP A 44 -7.45 -14.58 1.67
CA ASP A 44 -6.51 -15.43 0.95
C ASP A 44 -5.86 -14.70 -0.24
N ALA A 45 -6.62 -13.92 -1.00
CA ALA A 45 -6.07 -13.05 -2.04
C ALA A 45 -5.16 -11.96 -1.46
N VAL A 46 -5.52 -11.37 -0.31
CA VAL A 46 -4.66 -10.39 0.38
C VAL A 46 -3.35 -11.01 0.85
N VAL A 47 -3.37 -12.24 1.37
CA VAL A 47 -2.16 -12.98 1.74
C VAL A 47 -1.26 -13.16 0.52
N GLU A 48 -1.80 -13.57 -0.63
CA GLU A 48 -1.01 -13.72 -1.86
C GLU A 48 -0.46 -12.37 -2.35
N LEU A 49 -1.25 -11.30 -2.27
CA LEU A 49 -0.79 -9.94 -2.58
C LEU A 49 0.37 -9.51 -1.67
N CYS A 50 0.41 -9.93 -0.40
CA CYS A 50 1.52 -9.64 0.51
C CYS A 50 2.84 -10.30 0.08
N LEU A 51 2.77 -11.34 -0.76
CA LEU A 51 3.94 -12.08 -1.28
C LEU A 51 4.30 -11.67 -2.71
N SER A 52 3.45 -10.87 -3.34
CA SER A 52 3.54 -10.51 -4.75
C SER A 52 4.19 -9.15 -4.96
N ARG A 53 4.84 -9.00 -6.12
CA ARG A 53 5.16 -7.68 -6.68
C ARG A 53 3.87 -7.05 -7.24
N LEU A 54 3.67 -5.76 -6.97
CA LEU A 54 2.70 -4.90 -7.65
C LEU A 54 3.40 -3.86 -8.53
N LEU A 55 2.69 -3.33 -9.51
CA LEU A 55 3.13 -2.23 -10.37
C LEU A 55 2.34 -0.98 -10.02
N VAL A 56 3.02 0.05 -9.53
CA VAL A 56 2.43 1.37 -9.35
C VAL A 56 2.56 2.14 -10.67
N PRO A 57 1.46 2.65 -11.24
CA PRO A 57 1.53 3.45 -12.45
C PRO A 57 2.10 4.82 -12.15
N ILE A 58 3.06 5.24 -12.97
CA ILE A 58 3.50 6.63 -13.03
C ILE A 58 3.13 7.20 -14.40
N VAL A 59 2.47 8.35 -14.40
CA VAL A 59 2.13 9.08 -15.61
C VAL A 59 2.82 10.45 -15.59
N SER A 60 3.13 10.97 -16.77
CA SER A 60 3.58 12.36 -16.87
C SER A 60 2.40 13.27 -16.54
N SER A 61 2.60 14.23 -15.64
CA SER A 61 1.59 15.22 -15.25
C SER A 61 1.04 16.09 -16.40
N GLY A 62 1.61 16.00 -17.62
CA GLY A 62 1.05 16.63 -18.84
C GLY A 62 -0.04 15.83 -19.53
N GLU A 63 -0.23 14.55 -19.17
CA GLU A 63 -1.35 13.72 -19.64
C GLU A 63 -2.43 13.71 -18.56
N ASN A 64 -3.29 14.73 -18.57
CA ASN A 64 -4.34 14.85 -17.56
C ASN A 64 -5.31 13.67 -17.60
N LEU A 65 -5.34 12.90 -16.51
CA LEU A 65 -6.41 11.94 -16.17
C LEU A 65 -7.61 12.62 -15.47
N HIS A 66 -7.55 13.96 -15.31
CA HIS A 66 -8.64 14.77 -14.80
C HIS A 66 -9.53 15.30 -15.93
N PRO A 67 -10.84 15.51 -15.69
CA PRO A 67 -11.78 16.01 -16.69
C PRO A 67 -11.50 17.43 -17.20
N GLU A 68 -10.58 18.18 -16.59
CA GLU A 68 -10.35 19.61 -16.87
C GLU A 68 -9.31 19.90 -17.97
N GLY A 69 -8.71 18.90 -18.61
CA GLY A 69 -7.82 19.07 -19.77
C GLY A 69 -6.41 19.61 -19.45
N PRO A 70 -5.40 19.42 -20.33
CA PRO A 70 -3.97 19.65 -20.06
C PRO A 70 -3.62 21.11 -19.74
N ASP A 71 -2.82 21.32 -18.67
CA ASP A 71 -2.25 22.62 -18.27
C ASP A 71 -0.86 22.82 -18.90
N PRO A 72 -0.68 23.80 -19.82
CA PRO A 72 0.55 23.97 -20.58
C PRO A 72 1.75 24.51 -19.77
N ASP A 73 1.54 25.06 -18.58
CA ASP A 73 2.61 25.61 -17.73
C ASP A 73 3.11 24.62 -16.65
N ARG A 74 2.55 23.40 -16.62
CA ARG A 74 2.89 22.38 -15.64
C ARG A 74 4.17 21.65 -16.03
N HIS A 75 5.25 21.85 -15.25
CA HIS A 75 6.44 21.01 -15.33
C HIS A 75 6.08 19.52 -15.09
N ALA A 76 6.62 18.63 -15.92
CA ALA A 76 6.32 17.20 -15.89
C ALA A 76 6.96 16.53 -14.65
N GLU A 77 6.28 16.60 -13.51
CA GLU A 77 6.57 15.77 -12.35
C GLU A 77 5.95 14.37 -12.55
N MET A 78 6.72 13.34 -12.21
CA MET A 78 6.34 11.94 -12.30
C MET A 78 5.81 11.52 -10.92
N SER A 79 4.53 11.19 -10.82
CA SER A 79 3.90 10.86 -9.53
C SER A 79 2.99 9.63 -9.64
N ALA A 80 2.86 8.90 -8.52
CA ALA A 80 1.87 7.85 -8.37
C ALA A 80 0.46 8.39 -8.64
N VAL A 81 -0.35 7.57 -9.32
CA VAL A 81 -1.69 7.99 -9.72
C VAL A 81 -2.65 7.85 -8.53
N LEU A 82 -3.21 9.00 -8.14
CA LEU A 82 -4.29 9.11 -7.17
C LEU A 82 -5.58 9.49 -7.90
N LEU A 83 -6.62 8.67 -7.73
CA LEU A 83 -7.97 9.03 -8.10
C LEU A 83 -8.61 9.78 -6.93
N GLN A 84 -9.35 10.83 -7.24
CA GLN A 84 -10.13 11.59 -6.26
C GLN A 84 -11.59 11.64 -6.70
N GLN A 85 -12.50 11.21 -5.82
CA GLN A 85 -13.93 11.32 -6.02
C GLN A 85 -14.43 12.73 -5.65
N ALA A 86 -15.65 13.06 -6.08
CA ALA A 86 -16.25 14.38 -5.86
C ALA A 86 -16.46 14.71 -4.37
N ASP A 87 -16.59 13.68 -3.53
CA ASP A 87 -16.70 13.80 -2.06
C ASP A 87 -15.34 13.96 -1.36
N GLY A 88 -14.23 13.92 -2.11
CA GLY A 88 -12.87 14.02 -1.60
C GLY A 88 -12.22 12.68 -1.24
N ALA A 89 -12.93 11.56 -1.34
CA ALA A 89 -12.35 10.24 -1.13
C ALA A 89 -11.25 9.98 -2.18
N LYS A 90 -10.14 9.40 -1.74
CA LYS A 90 -8.96 9.14 -2.57
C LYS A 90 -8.65 7.66 -2.66
N ALA A 91 -8.29 7.22 -3.85
CA ALA A 91 -7.80 5.87 -4.11
C ALA A 91 -6.47 5.91 -4.87
N MET A 92 -5.52 5.08 -4.45
CA MET A 92 -4.29 4.85 -5.21
C MET A 92 -4.50 3.66 -6.17
N LEU A 93 -3.84 3.69 -7.33
CA LEU A 93 -3.85 2.58 -8.28
C LEU A 93 -2.61 1.69 -8.13
N ALA A 94 -2.82 0.39 -8.28
CA ALA A 94 -1.76 -0.60 -8.49
C ALA A 94 -2.23 -1.67 -9.47
N PHE A 95 -1.29 -2.40 -10.06
CA PHE A 95 -1.56 -3.45 -11.03
C PHE A 95 -0.77 -4.70 -10.71
N THR A 96 -1.35 -5.87 -10.98
CA THR A 96 -0.67 -7.16 -10.83
C THR A 96 0.33 -7.39 -11.96
N GLY A 97 0.04 -6.88 -13.16
CA GLY A 97 0.88 -7.04 -14.34
C GLY A 97 0.77 -5.91 -15.36
N VAL A 98 1.74 -5.86 -16.28
CA VAL A 98 1.86 -4.84 -17.33
C VAL A 98 0.71 -4.89 -18.33
N ASP A 99 0.07 -6.03 -18.51
CA ASP A 99 -1.11 -6.21 -19.34
C ASP A 99 -2.32 -5.45 -18.78
N ALA A 100 -2.59 -5.57 -17.47
CA ALA A 100 -3.64 -4.83 -16.78
C ALA A 100 -3.34 -3.32 -16.76
N LEU A 101 -2.09 -2.96 -16.48
CA LEU A 101 -1.64 -1.57 -16.52
C LEU A 101 -1.81 -0.95 -17.91
N ALA A 102 -1.43 -1.66 -18.98
CA ALA A 102 -1.57 -1.18 -20.34
C ALA A 102 -3.03 -1.10 -20.80
N ALA A 103 -3.90 -2.00 -20.33
CA ALA A 103 -5.34 -1.94 -20.56
C ALA A 103 -5.97 -0.70 -19.90
N TRP A 104 -5.44 -0.27 -18.76
CA TRP A 104 -5.84 0.98 -18.11
C TRP A 104 -5.25 2.21 -18.82
N ASN A 105 -3.93 2.28 -18.98
CA ASN A 105 -3.24 3.35 -19.68
C ASN A 105 -1.92 2.86 -20.31
N PRO A 106 -1.83 2.74 -21.65
CA PRO A 106 -0.64 2.22 -22.33
C PRO A 106 0.58 3.15 -22.24
N LYS A 107 0.42 4.39 -21.75
CA LYS A 107 1.52 5.34 -21.58
C LYS A 107 2.07 5.39 -20.16
N ALA A 108 1.40 4.72 -19.22
CA ALA A 108 1.88 4.64 -17.85
C ALA A 108 3.17 3.83 -17.78
N ARG A 109 4.10 4.30 -16.93
CA ARG A 109 5.35 3.60 -16.65
C ARG A 109 5.18 2.79 -15.37
N PRO A 110 5.44 1.47 -15.39
CA PRO A 110 5.34 0.65 -14.19
C PRO A 110 6.52 0.92 -13.25
N ILE A 111 6.24 1.11 -11.96
CA ILE A 111 7.24 0.98 -10.90
C ILE A 111 6.92 -0.26 -10.06
N PRO A 112 7.82 -1.26 -10.00
CA PRO A 112 7.61 -2.45 -9.19
C PRO A 112 7.79 -2.15 -7.70
N ALA A 113 6.85 -2.62 -6.86
CA ALA A 113 6.91 -2.46 -5.41
C ALA A 113 6.15 -3.57 -4.67
N THR A 114 6.52 -3.83 -3.43
CA THR A 114 5.78 -4.74 -2.54
C THR A 114 4.49 -4.09 -2.03
N LEU A 115 3.50 -4.90 -1.64
CA LEU A 115 2.24 -4.39 -1.13
C LEU A 115 2.39 -3.45 0.08
N ASP A 116 3.33 -3.72 1.00
CA ASP A 116 3.56 -2.85 2.15
C ASP A 116 4.04 -1.45 1.74
N ARG A 117 4.89 -1.35 0.71
CA ARG A 117 5.36 -0.06 0.18
C ARG A 117 4.26 0.69 -0.58
N VAL A 118 3.47 -0.02 -1.36
CA VAL A 118 2.31 0.56 -2.06
C VAL A 118 1.28 1.08 -1.05
N ALA A 119 0.98 0.31 -0.01
CA ALA A 119 0.06 0.71 1.04
C ALA A 119 0.60 1.88 1.88
N GLU A 120 1.90 1.90 2.19
CA GLU A 120 2.57 3.02 2.87
C GLU A 120 2.43 4.32 2.05
N ALA A 121 2.72 4.26 0.74
CA ALA A 121 2.56 5.39 -0.17
C ALA A 121 1.09 5.85 -0.27
N ALA A 122 0.13 4.92 -0.33
CA ALA A 122 -1.30 5.22 -0.36
C ALA A 122 -1.74 6.00 0.89
N VAL A 123 -1.38 5.49 2.08
CA VAL A 123 -1.71 6.12 3.37
C VAL A 123 -1.06 7.50 3.49
N MET A 124 0.22 7.64 3.14
CA MET A 124 0.92 8.93 3.18
C MET A 124 0.33 9.96 2.22
N SER A 125 -0.26 9.50 1.11
CA SER A 125 -0.97 10.33 0.14
C SER A 125 -2.43 10.64 0.53
N GLY A 126 -2.90 10.11 1.66
CA GLY A 126 -4.27 10.25 2.15
C GLY A 126 -5.30 9.44 1.36
N ALA A 127 -4.87 8.38 0.65
CA ALA A 127 -5.78 7.43 0.01
C ALA A 127 -6.26 6.39 1.04
N GLY A 128 -7.59 6.25 1.17
CA GLY A 128 -8.23 5.23 2.00
C GLY A 128 -8.44 3.90 1.28
N THR A 129 -8.18 3.87 -0.03
CA THR A 129 -8.38 2.69 -0.87
C THR A 129 -7.17 2.48 -1.79
N LEU A 130 -6.75 1.23 -1.94
CA LEU A 130 -5.88 0.78 -3.02
C LEU A 130 -6.72 -0.03 -4.01
N LEU A 131 -6.82 0.45 -5.25
CA LEU A 131 -7.52 -0.23 -6.34
C LEU A 131 -6.50 -0.99 -7.20
N ILE A 132 -6.72 -2.30 -7.31
CA ILE A 132 -5.84 -3.22 -8.02
C ILE A 132 -6.51 -3.65 -9.32
N ASP A 133 -5.76 -3.62 -10.42
CA ASP A 133 -6.20 -4.03 -11.77
C ASP A 133 -7.47 -3.29 -12.22
N LEU A 134 -7.45 -1.95 -12.11
CA LEU A 134 -8.52 -1.11 -12.62
C LEU A 134 -8.72 -1.36 -14.14
N GLN A 135 -9.96 -1.59 -14.57
CA GLN A 135 -10.35 -2.08 -15.91
C GLN A 135 -10.08 -3.57 -16.21
N GLY A 136 -9.62 -4.33 -15.21
CA GLY A 136 -9.45 -5.78 -15.29
C GLY A 136 -8.04 -6.22 -15.66
N PRO A 137 -7.80 -7.55 -15.74
CA PRO A 137 -8.81 -8.60 -15.90
C PRO A 137 -9.70 -8.89 -14.69
N VAL A 138 -9.19 -8.68 -13.47
CA VAL A 138 -9.91 -8.93 -12.22
C VAL A 138 -9.70 -7.76 -11.25
N PRO A 139 -10.64 -6.81 -11.11
CA PRO A 139 -10.47 -5.69 -10.20
C PRO A 139 -10.63 -6.12 -8.74
N MET A 140 -9.84 -5.54 -7.85
CA MET A 140 -9.95 -5.75 -6.39
C MET A 140 -9.67 -4.43 -5.65
N ALA A 141 -10.31 -4.24 -4.50
CA ALA A 141 -10.07 -3.09 -3.63
C ALA A 141 -9.56 -3.53 -2.25
N LEU A 142 -8.53 -2.86 -1.76
CA LEU A 142 -8.11 -2.91 -0.37
C LEU A 142 -8.49 -1.60 0.30
N GLU A 143 -9.33 -1.67 1.32
CA GLU A 143 -9.89 -0.51 2.00
C GLU A 143 -9.41 -0.45 3.46
N GLU A 144 -9.67 0.66 4.13
CA GLU A 144 -9.48 0.74 5.58
C GLU A 144 -10.40 -0.25 6.32
N PRO A 145 -9.94 -0.85 7.45
CA PRO A 145 -8.66 -0.63 8.13
C PRO A 145 -7.52 -1.54 7.63
N LEU A 146 -7.77 -2.42 6.66
CA LEU A 146 -6.77 -3.37 6.13
C LEU A 146 -5.59 -2.62 5.51
N LEU A 147 -5.87 -1.66 4.63
CA LEU A 147 -4.86 -0.85 3.95
C LEU A 147 -3.92 -0.15 4.95
N THR A 148 -4.48 0.40 6.02
CA THR A 148 -3.73 1.10 7.06
C THR A 148 -2.82 0.16 7.87
N ASN A 149 -3.20 -1.10 8.09
CA ASN A 149 -2.30 -2.08 8.71
C ASN A 149 -1.15 -2.44 7.76
N LEU A 150 -1.44 -2.69 6.49
CA LEU A 150 -0.44 -2.98 5.46
C LEU A 150 0.59 -1.84 5.35
N GLY A 151 0.13 -0.59 5.31
CA GLY A 151 1.00 0.59 5.23
C GLY A 151 1.84 0.83 6.49
N ARG A 152 1.52 0.19 7.61
CA ARG A 152 2.34 0.18 8.84
C ARG A 152 3.37 -0.96 8.86
N GLY A 153 3.55 -1.68 7.74
CA GLY A 153 4.45 -2.83 7.67
C GLY A 153 3.91 -4.08 8.34
N ARG A 154 2.59 -4.20 8.51
CA ARG A 154 1.95 -5.43 9.00
C ARG A 154 1.46 -6.24 7.82
N ARG A 155 2.08 -7.38 7.55
CA ARG A 155 1.67 -8.30 6.47
C ARG A 155 0.63 -9.28 6.99
N LEU A 156 -0.42 -9.49 6.20
CA LEU A 156 -1.43 -10.49 6.52
C LEU A 156 -0.84 -11.88 6.24
N VAL A 157 -1.02 -12.81 7.17
CA VAL A 157 -0.56 -14.20 7.04
C VAL A 157 -1.69 -15.18 7.40
N ARG A 158 -1.65 -16.37 6.78
CA ARG A 158 -2.53 -17.48 7.13
C ARG A 158 -1.99 -18.20 8.37
N LEU A 159 -2.89 -18.48 9.31
CA LEU A 159 -2.67 -19.29 10.51
C LEU A 159 -3.50 -20.58 10.42
N GLU A 160 -3.25 -21.53 11.32
CA GLU A 160 -4.01 -22.80 11.36
C GLU A 160 -5.52 -22.56 11.49
N ASP A 161 -5.91 -21.66 12.39
CA ASP A 161 -7.32 -21.36 12.70
C ASP A 161 -7.83 -20.03 12.10
N GLY A 162 -7.10 -19.42 11.16
CA GLY A 162 -7.54 -18.16 10.55
C GLY A 162 -6.42 -17.31 9.95
N PHE A 163 -6.40 -16.03 10.30
CA PHE A 163 -5.45 -15.04 9.77
C PHE A 163 -4.86 -14.21 10.90
N GLY A 164 -3.63 -13.74 10.70
CA GLY A 164 -2.91 -12.88 11.63
C GLY A 164 -2.03 -11.86 10.94
N TRP A 165 -1.39 -11.02 11.74
CA TRP A 165 -0.46 -10.00 11.26
C TRP A 165 0.97 -10.38 11.62
N LEU A 166 1.85 -10.35 10.63
CA LEU A 166 3.29 -10.39 10.81
C LEU A 166 3.84 -8.96 10.69
N ALA A 167 4.41 -8.42 11.75
CA ALA A 167 5.10 -7.13 11.70
C ALA A 167 6.49 -7.33 11.06
N THR A 168 6.78 -6.57 9.99
CA THR A 168 8.07 -6.65 9.27
C THR A 168 9.07 -5.58 9.69
N ARG A 169 8.68 -4.69 10.60
CA ARG A 169 9.53 -3.71 11.27
C ARG A 169 9.45 -4.00 12.77
N ASP A 170 10.58 -3.90 13.48
CA ASP A 170 10.54 -3.87 14.94
C ASP A 170 9.65 -2.68 15.33
N GLU A 171 8.44 -2.96 15.80
CA GLU A 171 7.71 -1.99 16.60
C GLU A 171 8.59 -1.80 17.84
N GLU A 172 9.34 -0.69 17.93
CA GLU A 172 9.97 -0.32 19.19
C GLU A 172 8.88 -0.44 20.25
N ALA A 173 9.05 -1.42 21.14
CA ALA A 173 8.09 -1.76 22.16
C ALA A 173 7.85 -0.51 23.00
N GLY A 174 6.74 0.18 22.74
CA GLY A 174 6.22 1.21 23.61
C GLY A 174 5.81 0.53 24.91
N GLU A 175 6.75 0.49 25.87
CA GLU A 175 6.47 0.21 27.26
C GLU A 175 5.33 1.14 27.72
N ASN A 176 4.17 0.56 27.97
CA ASN A 176 3.23 1.09 28.94
C ASN A 176 2.39 -0.06 29.50
N GLY A 177 3.08 -0.90 30.27
CA GLY A 177 2.47 -1.88 31.15
C GLY A 177 2.92 -1.62 32.59
N ALA A 178 1.96 -1.18 33.41
CA ALA A 178 1.91 -1.26 34.87
C ALA A 178 2.59 -0.16 35.72
N GLU A 179 1.76 0.78 36.21
CA GLU A 179 1.69 1.02 37.67
C GLU A 179 0.84 -0.12 38.30
N PRO A 180 1.13 -0.62 39.53
CA PRO A 180 1.07 0.19 40.75
C PRO A 180 2.04 -0.18 41.91
N GLY A 181 2.32 0.82 42.77
CA GLY A 181 2.24 0.64 44.23
C GLY A 181 3.54 0.49 45.03
N HIS A 182 3.77 1.50 45.88
CA HIS A 182 4.41 1.47 47.21
C HIS A 182 5.90 1.11 47.32
N HIS A 183 6.72 2.07 47.77
CA HIS A 183 7.42 1.93 49.05
C HIS A 183 7.76 3.29 49.67
N HIS A 184 7.35 3.42 50.92
CA HIS A 184 7.61 4.48 51.88
C HIS A 184 9.02 4.33 52.46
N HIS A 185 9.81 5.41 52.49
CA HIS A 185 10.77 5.64 53.56
C HIS A 185 11.14 7.13 53.66
N ASP A 186 10.69 7.75 54.75
CA ASP A 186 11.41 8.83 55.42
C ASP A 186 12.89 8.46 55.59
N HIS A 187 13.79 9.41 55.37
CA HIS A 187 14.94 9.60 56.26
C HIS A 187 15.43 11.04 56.19
N ASP A 188 15.41 11.68 57.35
CA ASP A 188 16.19 12.84 57.75
C ASP A 188 17.61 12.84 57.16
N HIS A 189 18.14 14.03 56.85
CA HIS A 189 19.54 14.35 57.13
C HIS A 189 19.74 15.84 57.39
N GLU A 190 20.04 16.12 58.66
CA GLU A 190 20.82 17.27 59.15
C GLU A 190 22.25 17.31 58.57
N HIS A 191 22.90 18.46 58.82
CA HIS A 191 24.30 18.84 58.56
C HIS A 191 24.56 19.40 57.15
N HIS A 192 25.12 20.60 56.95
CA HIS A 192 25.99 21.44 57.78
C HIS A 192 25.92 22.90 57.30
#